data_AF-A0A0D2R075-F1
#
_entry.id   AF-A0A0D2R075-F1
#
_cell.length_a   1.000
_cell.length_b   1.000
_cell.length_c   1.000
_cell.angle_alpha   90.00
_cell.angle_beta   90.00
_cell.angle_gamma   90.00
#
_symmetry.space_group_name_H-M   'P 1'
#
loop_
_entity.id
_entity.type
_entity.pdbx_description
1 polymer ?
#
loop_
_entity_poly.entity_id
_entity_poly.type
_entity_poly.pdbx_seq_one_letter_code
_entity_poly.pdbx_strand_id
1 'polypeptide(L)'
;MGSSSTWTPKQNKLFENALVIYNKESPDRWQNLANAVGGKTVEEVKMHYYNLVEDIKQIESGNVPLPPYGKKPGGGSKGYNCMDSVQRMRNLRLR
;
A
#
# COMPACT_ATOMS: atom_id res chain seq x y z
N MET A 1 -15.06 10.54 22.26
CA MET A 1 -13.76 10.03 21.76
C MET A 1 -14.02 8.68 21.13
N GLY A 2 -14.06 8.61 19.80
CA GLY A 2 -14.26 7.33 19.10
C GLY A 2 -13.07 6.43 19.41
N SER A 3 -13.34 5.25 19.96
CA SER A 3 -12.34 4.21 20.16
C SER A 3 -11.65 3.93 18.84
N SER A 4 -10.38 4.33 18.71
CA SER A 4 -9.52 3.95 17.59
C SER A 4 -9.36 2.43 17.65
N SER A 5 -10.23 1.72 16.94
CA SER A 5 -10.28 0.27 16.88
C SER A 5 -9.05 -0.23 16.14
N THR A 6 -7.97 -0.51 16.87
CA THR A 6 -6.70 -0.98 16.32
C THR A 6 -6.93 -2.18 15.41
N TRP A 7 -6.42 -2.11 14.18
CA TRP A 7 -6.48 -3.22 13.23
C TRP A 7 -5.44 -4.26 13.58
N THR A 8 -5.88 -5.50 13.84
CA THR A 8 -4.93 -6.60 14.03
C THR A 8 -4.34 -7.03 12.69
N PRO A 9 -3.13 -7.64 12.66
CA PRO A 9 -2.56 -8.17 11.42
C PRO A 9 -3.48 -9.18 10.72
N LYS A 10 -4.21 -9.99 11.49
CA LYS A 10 -5.19 -10.94 10.97
C LYS A 10 -6.36 -10.22 10.26
N GLN A 11 -6.92 -9.19 10.88
CA GLN A 11 -8.00 -8.40 10.28
C GLN A 11 -7.52 -7.68 9.01
N ASN A 12 -6.30 -7.11 9.04
CA ASN A 12 -5.75 -6.43 7.86
C ASN A 12 -5.58 -7.42 6.69
N LYS A 13 -5.07 -8.63 6.96
CA LYS A 13 -4.96 -9.67 5.93
C LYS A 13 -6.32 -10.10 5.36
N LEU A 14 -7.34 -10.24 6.21
CA LEU A 14 -8.69 -10.55 5.75
C LEU A 14 -9.27 -9.42 4.90
N PHE A 15 -9.03 -8.16 5.29
CA PHE A 15 -9.43 -6.98 4.53
C PHE A 15 -8.78 -6.94 3.15
N GLU A 16 -7.46 -7.13 3.06
CA GLU A 16 -6.74 -7.17 1.78
C GLU A 16 -7.28 -8.28 0.86
N ASN A 17 -7.47 -9.49 1.40
CA ASN A 17 -8.07 -10.59 0.64
C ASN A 17 -9.48 -10.25 0.15
N ALA A 18 -10.29 -9.63 1.01
CA ALA A 18 -11.65 -9.26 0.66
C ALA A 18 -11.71 -8.12 -0.37
N LEU A 19 -10.71 -7.24 -0.45
CA LEU A 19 -10.60 -6.23 -1.52
C LEU A 19 -10.39 -6.87 -2.89
N VAL A 20 -9.75 -8.03 -2.96
CA VAL A 20 -9.56 -8.80 -4.21
C VAL A 20 -10.88 -9.43 -4.66
N ILE A 21 -11.68 -9.94 -3.71
CA ILE A 21 -12.96 -10.59 -3.99
C ILE A 21 -14.03 -9.56 -4.34
N TYR A 22 -14.15 -8.49 -3.54
CA TYR A 22 -15.16 -7.45 -3.68
C TYR A 22 -14.57 -6.21 -4.36
N ASN A 23 -14.62 -6.24 -5.69
CA ASN A 23 -14.18 -5.13 -6.54
C ASN A 23 -15.07 -3.87 -6.36
N LYS A 24 -14.72 -2.78 -7.04
CA LYS A 24 -15.43 -1.48 -6.93
C LYS A 24 -16.89 -1.53 -7.39
N GLU A 25 -17.22 -2.41 -8.33
CA GLU A 25 -18.56 -2.57 -8.90
C GLU A 25 -19.45 -3.54 -8.10
N SER A 26 -18.90 -4.15 -7.05
CA SER A 26 -19.65 -5.10 -6.23
C SER A 26 -20.77 -4.38 -5.47
N PRO A 27 -22.03 -4.84 -5.57
CA PRO A 27 -23.09 -4.31 -4.73
C PRO A 27 -22.75 -4.57 -3.26
N ASP A 28 -23.12 -3.64 -2.39
CA ASP A 28 -22.91 -3.74 -0.94
C ASP A 28 -21.45 -4.05 -0.53
N ARG A 29 -20.47 -3.64 -1.37
CA ARG A 29 -19.04 -3.89 -1.19
C ARG A 29 -18.57 -3.70 0.25
N TRP A 30 -18.96 -2.58 0.87
CA TRP A 30 -18.54 -2.23 2.22
C TRP A 30 -19.14 -3.14 3.29
N GLN A 31 -20.38 -3.57 3.11
CA GLN A 31 -21.02 -4.53 4.00
C GLN A 31 -20.35 -5.90 3.88
N ASN A 32 -20.06 -6.34 2.65
CA ASN A 32 -19.36 -7.59 2.39
C ASN A 32 -17.93 -7.60 2.95
N LEU A 33 -17.21 -6.48 2.85
CA LEU A 33 -15.90 -6.30 3.47
C LEU A 33 -15.98 -6.38 5.00
N ALA A 34 -16.92 -5.68 5.63
CA ALA A 34 -17.11 -5.71 7.07
C ALA A 34 -17.43 -7.13 7.57
N ASN A 35 -18.31 -7.84 6.85
CA ASN A 35 -18.66 -9.23 7.14
C ASN A 35 -17.45 -10.18 6.99
N ALA A 36 -16.62 -9.99 5.96
CA ALA A 36 -15.45 -10.83 5.71
C ALA A 36 -14.31 -10.61 6.72
N VAL A 37 -14.12 -9.36 7.17
CA VAL A 37 -13.10 -9.03 8.17
C VAL A 37 -13.52 -9.52 9.56
N GLY A 38 -14.80 -9.34 9.91
CA GLY A 38 -15.35 -9.68 11.20
C GLY A 38 -14.90 -8.72 12.31
N GLY A 39 -15.86 -8.28 13.14
CA GLY A 39 -15.58 -7.41 14.28
C GLY A 39 -15.10 -5.99 13.91
N LYS A 40 -15.38 -5.54 12.68
CA LYS A 40 -15.23 -4.14 12.23
C LYS A 40 -16.55 -3.68 11.63
N THR A 41 -16.89 -2.41 11.85
CA THR A 41 -18.07 -1.80 11.23
C THR A 41 -17.78 -1.37 9.78
N VAL A 42 -18.84 -1.10 9.04
CA VAL A 42 -18.77 -0.58 7.67
C VAL A 42 -17.98 0.73 7.62
N GLU A 43 -18.19 1.61 8.61
CA GLU A 43 -17.52 2.90 8.74
C GLU A 43 -16.02 2.73 9.00
N GLU A 44 -15.64 1.81 9.89
CA GLU A 44 -14.24 1.50 10.17
C GLU A 44 -13.51 0.94 8.94
N VAL A 45 -14.19 0.07 8.18
CA VAL A 45 -13.66 -0.49 6.93
C VAL A 45 -13.49 0.59 5.86
N LYS A 46 -14.46 1.50 5.70
CA LYS A 46 -14.36 2.62 4.77
C LYS A 46 -13.19 3.53 5.13
N MET A 47 -13.05 3.90 6.40
CA MET A 47 -11.95 4.73 6.89
C MET A 47 -10.60 4.06 6.63
N HIS A 48 -10.48 2.76 6.93
CA HIS A 48 -9.25 2.00 6.67
C HIS A 48 -8.90 1.95 5.19
N TYR A 49 -9.90 1.79 4.32
CA TYR A 49 -9.71 1.87 2.88
C TYR A 49 -9.22 3.24 2.41
N TYR A 50 -9.79 4.33 2.91
CA TYR A 50 -9.37 5.68 2.52
C TYR A 50 -7.93 5.97 2.92
N ASN A 51 -7.53 5.56 4.13
CA ASN A 51 -6.13 5.68 4.59
C ASN A 51 -5.20 4.89 3.67
N LEU A 52 -5.56 3.65 3.31
CA LEU A 52 -4.76 2.84 2.38
C LEU A 52 -4.61 3.52 1.00
N VAL A 53 -5.68 4.12 0.47
CA VAL A 53 -5.62 4.85 -0.80
C VAL A 53 -4.73 6.09 -0.70
N GLU A 54 -4.80 6.81 0.41
CA GLU A 54 -3.92 7.95 0.68
C GLU A 54 -2.46 7.53 0.76
N ASP A 55 -2.14 6.46 1.50
CA ASP A 55 -0.78 5.92 1.62
C ASP A 55 -0.22 5.51 0.25
N ILE A 56 -1.01 4.80 -0.57
CA ILE A 56 -0.62 4.43 -1.94
C ILE A 56 -0.32 5.68 -2.76
N LYS A 57 -1.19 6.70 -2.69
CA LYS A 57 -0.99 7.95 -3.41
C LYS A 57 0.29 8.66 -2.99
N GLN A 58 0.62 8.67 -1.69
CA GLN A 58 1.87 9.26 -1.19
C GLN A 58 3.10 8.48 -1.65
N ILE A 59 3.03 7.15 -1.71
CA ILE A 59 4.10 6.29 -2.24
C ILE A 59 4.30 6.58 -3.73
N GLU A 60 3.23 6.60 -4.52
CA GLU A 60 3.27 6.83 -5.97
C GLU A 60 3.74 8.24 -6.33
N SER A 61 3.43 9.25 -5.51
CA SER A 61 3.92 10.62 -5.70
C SER A 61 5.37 10.82 -5.27
N GLY A 62 6.05 9.79 -4.76
CA GLY A 62 7.43 9.88 -4.27
C GLY A 62 7.58 10.66 -2.96
N ASN A 63 6.50 10.83 -2.19
CA ASN A 63 6.52 11.53 -0.90
C ASN A 63 6.99 10.62 0.25
N VAL A 64 7.11 9.31 0.01
CA VAL A 64 7.69 8.38 0.99
C VAL A 64 9.19 8.21 0.69
N PRO A 65 10.08 8.58 1.62
CA PRO A 65 11.51 8.38 1.43
C PRO A 65 11.79 6.88 1.29
N LEU A 66 12.41 6.49 0.19
CA LEU A 66 12.82 5.11 0.00
C LEU A 66 13.81 4.73 1.11
N PRO A 67 13.67 3.55 1.72
CA PRO A 67 14.71 3.01 2.59
C PRO A 67 16.06 3.06 1.87
N PRO A 68 17.16 3.29 2.62
CA PRO A 68 18.49 3.25 2.05
C PRO A 68 18.82 1.80 1.68
N TYR A 69 18.32 1.33 0.54
CA TYR A 69 18.68 0.05 -0.08
C TYR A 69 20.12 0.09 -0.65
N GLY A 70 20.95 1.00 -0.14
CA GLY A 70 22.31 1.29 -0.57
C GLY A 70 23.31 0.33 0.05
N LYS A 71 24.04 -0.36 -0.84
CA LYS A 71 25.35 -1.02 -0.70
C LYS A 71 25.83 -1.28 0.73
N LYS A 72 26.08 -2.57 1.01
CA LYS A 72 26.88 -3.02 2.16
C LYS A 72 28.10 -2.10 2.37
N PRO A 73 28.44 -1.76 3.63
CA PRO A 73 29.63 -0.99 3.93
C PRO A 73 30.84 -1.86 3.55
N GLY A 74 31.55 -1.50 2.47
CA GLY A 74 32.72 -2.25 2.01
C GLY A 74 32.98 -2.26 0.49
N GLY A 75 32.14 -1.65 -0.34
CA GLY A 75 32.36 -1.58 -1.78
C GLY A 75 32.66 -0.16 -2.25
N GLY A 76 33.92 0.10 -2.61
CA GLY A 76 34.48 1.41 -2.96
C GLY A 76 33.63 2.33 -3.84
N SER A 77 33.86 3.62 -3.59
CA SER A 77 33.28 4.79 -4.24
C SER A 77 33.24 4.69 -5.76
N LYS A 78 32.05 4.52 -6.31
CA LYS A 78 31.66 5.02 -7.63
C LYS A 78 30.20 5.41 -7.54
N GLY A 79 29.97 6.71 -7.41
CA GLY A 79 28.65 7.31 -7.27
C GLY A 79 27.85 7.07 -8.54
N TYR A 80 26.73 6.37 -8.41
CA TYR A 80 25.68 6.37 -9.41
C TYR A 80 24.56 7.24 -8.83
N ASN A 81 24.36 8.40 -9.43
CA ASN A 81 23.30 9.34 -9.07
C ASN A 81 21.93 8.64 -9.13
N CYS A 82 21.00 9.00 -8.24
CA CYS A 82 19.66 8.40 -8.16
C CYS A 82 18.81 8.57 -9.43
N MET A 83 19.21 9.44 -10.36
CA MET A 83 18.62 9.51 -11.70
C MET A 83 18.95 8.30 -12.59
N ASP A 84 19.97 7.50 -12.24
CA ASP A 84 20.39 6.36 -13.06
C ASP A 84 19.34 5.23 -13.07
N SER A 85 18.59 5.03 -11.98
CA SER A 85 17.53 4.01 -11.92
C SER A 85 16.34 4.36 -12.82
N VAL A 86 15.97 5.65 -12.91
CA VAL A 86 14.91 6.14 -13.80
C VAL A 86 15.35 6.07 -15.26
N GLN A 87 16.61 6.43 -15.55
CA GLN A 87 17.19 6.35 -16.89
C GLN A 87 17.32 4.89 -17.36
N ARG A 88 17.67 3.98 -16.46
CA ARG A 88 17.74 2.53 -16.72
C ARG A 88 16.38 1.93 -17.02
N MET A 89 15.31 2.37 -16.36
CA MET A 89 13.94 1.93 -16.69
C MET A 89 13.46 2.43 -18.06
N ARG A 90 13.91 3.61 -18.52
CA ARG A 90 13.60 4.09 -19.89
C ARG A 90 14.22 3.24 -21.00
N ASN A 91 15.36 2.60 -20.72
CA ASN A 91 16.07 1.75 -21.67
C ASN A 91 15.52 0.30 -21.75
N LEU A 92 14.45 0.00 -21.00
CA LEU A 92 13.76 -1.29 -21.00
C LEU A 92 12.51 -1.31 -21.92
N ARG A 93 12.35 -0.34 -22.82
CA ARG A 93 11.38 -0.48 -23.92
C ARG A 93 11.85 -1.62 -24.83
N LEU A 94 11.11 -2.73 -24.82
CA LEU A 94 11.30 -3.84 -25.75
C LEU A 94 11.19 -3.31 -27.19
N ARG A 95 12.20 -3.63 -28.01
CA ARG A 95 12.10 -3.60 -29.46
C ARG A 95 11.35 -4.83 -29.95
#